data_AF-A0A2V7J8Q6-F1
#
_entry.id   AF-A0A2V7J8Q6-F1
#
_cell.length_a   1.000
_cell.length_b   1.000
_cell.length_c   1.000
_cell.angle_alpha   90.00
_cell.angle_beta   90.00
_cell.angle_gamma   90.00
#
_symmetry.space_group_name_H-M   'P 1'
#
loop_
_entity.id
_entity.type
_entity.pdbx_description
1 polymer ?
#
loop_
_entity_poly.entity_id
_entity_poly.type
_entity_poly.pdbx_seq_one_letter_code
_entity_poly.pdbx_strand_id
1 'polypeptide(L)'
;DRNRQALIDNVPERLRPDAAAIGRSSGPDLVRPVDLRAAQSDAAHEMGDLPWTLYYYWLHYRYQMDDRILRERVYPLLRRAMGNYLAYIERGEDGRFHLPATHSPELATMPDANYDLALLRWGLE
;
A
#
# COMPACT_ATOMS: atom_id res chain seq x y z
N ASP A 1 9.89 -7.55 -7.29
CA ASP A 1 8.75 -7.51 -8.24
C ASP A 1 8.53 -8.84 -9.00
N ARG A 2 9.39 -9.86 -8.91
CA ARG A 2 9.15 -11.19 -9.53
C ARG A 2 7.79 -11.80 -9.18
N ASN A 3 7.31 -11.60 -7.95
CA ASN A 3 6.01 -12.08 -7.47
C ASN A 3 4.93 -10.98 -7.53
N ARG A 4 4.94 -10.14 -8.57
CA ARG A 4 3.97 -9.03 -8.73
C ARG A 4 2.52 -9.53 -8.69
N GLN A 5 2.25 -10.69 -9.28
CA GLN A 5 0.89 -11.23 -9.29
C GLN A 5 0.40 -11.56 -7.88
N ALA A 6 1.26 -12.10 -7.01
CA ALA A 6 0.90 -12.35 -5.60
C ALA A 6 0.49 -11.06 -4.88
N LEU A 7 1.21 -9.95 -5.11
CA LEU A 7 0.87 -8.64 -4.55
C LEU A 7 -0.50 -8.13 -5.04
N ILE A 8 -0.86 -8.42 -6.30
CA ILE A 8 -2.20 -8.10 -6.83
C ILE A 8 -3.25 -9.02 -6.20
N ASP A 9 -2.97 -10.32 -6.08
CA ASP A 9 -3.91 -11.29 -5.54
C ASP A 9 -4.19 -11.12 -4.04
N ASN A 10 -3.29 -10.42 -3.33
CA ASN A 10 -3.43 -10.05 -1.93
C ASN A 10 -4.55 -9.03 -1.67
N VAL A 11 -5.05 -8.30 -2.67
CA VAL A 11 -6.25 -7.47 -2.51
C VAL A 11 -7.52 -8.23 -2.95
N PRO A 12 -8.71 -7.84 -2.46
CA PRO A 12 -9.99 -8.38 -2.92
C PRO A 12 -10.12 -8.31 -4.44
N GLU A 13 -10.82 -9.28 -5.03
CA GLU A 13 -11.01 -9.38 -6.48
C GLU A 13 -11.48 -8.06 -7.12
N ARG A 14 -12.43 -7.37 -6.47
CA ARG A 14 -12.93 -6.05 -6.88
C ARG A 14 -11.87 -4.95 -7.01
N LEU A 15 -10.70 -5.10 -6.37
CA LEU A 15 -9.61 -4.12 -6.37
C LEU A 15 -8.43 -4.52 -7.25
N ARG A 16 -8.30 -5.80 -7.62
CA ARG A 16 -7.16 -6.32 -8.40
C ARG A 16 -6.85 -5.60 -9.72
N PRO A 17 -7.83 -5.02 -10.45
CA PRO A 17 -7.52 -4.25 -11.66
C PRO A 17 -6.52 -3.12 -11.40
N ASP A 18 -6.70 -2.41 -10.28
CA ASP A 18 -6.01 -1.14 -10.00
C ASP A 18 -5.16 -1.15 -8.73
N ALA A 19 -5.27 -2.18 -7.88
CA ALA A 19 -4.60 -2.23 -6.58
C ALA A 19 -3.63 -3.41 -6.43
N ALA A 20 -2.75 -3.30 -5.44
CA ALA A 20 -1.89 -4.36 -4.91
C ALA A 20 -1.55 -4.05 -3.46
N ALA A 21 -1.30 -5.09 -2.66
CA ALA A 21 -0.96 -4.94 -1.25
C ALA A 21 -0.10 -6.12 -0.76
N ILE A 22 0.40 -5.99 0.46
CA ILE A 22 0.95 -7.09 1.25
C ILE A 22 0.73 -6.74 2.72
N GLY A 23 0.32 -7.71 3.54
CA GLY A 23 0.19 -7.48 4.98
C GLY A 23 1.50 -7.69 5.73
N ARG A 24 1.47 -7.41 7.05
CA ARG A 24 2.60 -7.37 8.02
C ARG A 24 3.81 -8.24 7.73
N SER A 25 3.56 -9.50 7.37
CA SER A 25 4.59 -10.52 7.28
C SER A 25 4.22 -11.53 6.20
N SER A 26 5.15 -11.74 5.27
CA SER A 26 5.03 -12.71 4.17
C SER A 26 6.34 -13.48 4.01
N GLY A 27 6.26 -14.65 3.38
CA GLY A 27 7.45 -15.35 2.93
C GLY A 27 8.02 -14.76 1.64
N PRO A 28 9.04 -15.39 1.05
CA PRO A 28 9.57 -14.98 -0.25
C PRO A 28 8.55 -14.98 -1.39
N ASP A 29 7.43 -15.68 -1.22
CA ASP A 29 6.30 -15.75 -2.16
C ASP A 29 5.43 -14.48 -2.17
N LEU A 30 5.57 -13.62 -1.14
CA LEU A 30 4.81 -12.37 -0.96
C LEU A 30 3.29 -12.59 -0.83
N VAL A 31 2.85 -13.76 -0.35
CA VAL A 31 1.42 -14.06 -0.17
C VAL A 31 0.98 -13.67 1.24
N ARG A 32 0.29 -12.53 1.35
CA ARG A 32 -0.32 -12.05 2.58
C ARG A 32 -1.47 -11.07 2.27
N PRO A 33 -2.73 -11.56 2.22
CA PRO A 33 -3.86 -10.73 1.84
C PRO A 33 -4.14 -9.56 2.79
N VAL A 34 -4.67 -8.47 2.23
CA VAL A 34 -5.11 -7.26 2.92
C VAL A 34 -6.47 -6.86 2.35
N ASP A 35 -7.50 -6.84 3.19
CA ASP A 35 -8.81 -6.26 2.87
C ASP A 35 -9.36 -5.53 4.09
N LEU A 36 -9.34 -4.20 4.05
CA LEU A 36 -9.89 -3.39 5.14
C LEU A 36 -11.37 -3.66 5.41
N ARG A 37 -12.18 -4.00 4.39
CA ARG A 37 -13.62 -4.24 4.58
C ARG A 37 -13.90 -5.54 5.34
N ALA A 38 -13.01 -6.51 5.24
CA ALA A 38 -13.12 -7.81 5.88
C ALA A 38 -12.14 -7.97 7.05
N ALA A 39 -11.48 -6.89 7.47
CA ALA A 39 -10.45 -6.95 8.49
C ALA A 39 -11.05 -7.32 9.86
N GLN A 40 -10.55 -8.41 10.44
CA GLN A 40 -10.96 -8.92 11.75
C GLN A 40 -9.83 -8.84 12.80
N SER A 41 -8.70 -8.25 12.44
CA SER A 41 -7.54 -8.08 13.30
C SER A 41 -6.76 -6.84 12.93
N ASP A 42 -5.92 -6.36 13.84
CA ASP A 42 -5.03 -5.23 13.61
C ASP A 42 -4.10 -5.45 12.40
N ALA A 43 -3.55 -6.65 12.23
CA ALA A 43 -2.69 -6.97 11.10
C ALA A 43 -3.41 -6.91 9.75
N ALA A 44 -4.74 -7.09 9.72
CA ALA A 44 -5.53 -6.95 8.50
C ALA A 44 -5.82 -5.48 8.14
N HIS A 45 -5.56 -4.54 9.06
CA HIS A 45 -5.69 -3.11 8.86
C HIS A 45 -4.38 -2.42 8.43
N GLU A 46 -3.27 -3.16 8.30
CA GLU A 46 -1.99 -2.63 7.83
C GLU A 46 -1.95 -2.59 6.30
N MET A 47 -2.12 -1.40 5.74
CA MET A 47 -2.05 -1.17 4.29
C MET A 47 -0.68 -0.70 3.80
N GLY A 48 0.11 -0.11 4.70
CA GLY A 48 1.33 0.62 4.37
C GLY A 48 2.54 -0.21 3.97
N ASP A 49 2.54 -1.52 4.17
CA ASP A 49 3.77 -2.32 4.03
C ASP A 49 4.28 -2.39 2.60
N LEU A 50 3.38 -2.47 1.61
CA LEU A 50 3.78 -2.41 0.21
C LEU A 50 4.30 -1.01 -0.17
N PRO A 51 3.57 0.11 0.08
CA PRO A 51 4.11 1.46 -0.10
C PRO A 51 5.47 1.68 0.57
N TRP A 52 5.64 1.23 1.82
CA TRP A 52 6.91 1.38 2.54
C TRP A 52 8.04 0.56 1.91
N THR A 53 7.76 -0.67 1.49
CA THR A 53 8.72 -1.47 0.71
C THR A 53 9.12 -0.77 -0.58
N LEU A 54 8.17 -0.13 -1.26
CA LEU A 54 8.41 0.61 -2.49
C LEU A 54 9.17 1.91 -2.27
N TYR A 55 9.09 2.53 -1.10
CA TYR A 55 9.96 3.65 -0.74
C TYR A 55 11.44 3.24 -0.80
N TYR A 56 11.80 2.09 -0.23
CA TYR A 56 13.17 1.56 -0.34
C TYR A 56 13.53 1.17 -1.78
N TYR A 57 12.57 0.65 -2.55
CA TYR A 57 12.83 0.34 -3.96
C TYR A 57 13.05 1.60 -4.80
N TRP A 58 12.33 2.68 -4.50
CA TRP A 58 12.55 3.99 -5.06
C TRP A 58 13.92 4.56 -4.65
N LEU A 59 14.33 4.43 -3.38
CA LEU A 59 15.67 4.83 -2.93
C LEU A 59 16.77 4.06 -3.70
N HIS A 60 16.56 2.77 -3.97
CA HIS A 60 17.46 1.99 -4.81
C HIS A 60 17.57 2.57 -6.23
N TYR A 61 16.44 2.94 -6.86
CA TYR A 61 16.46 3.69 -8.12
C TYR A 61 17.25 4.99 -7.96
N ARG A 62 16.98 5.81 -6.94
CA ARG A 62 17.63 7.11 -6.73
C ARG A 62 19.14 7.00 -6.58
N TYR A 63 19.63 5.91 -6.01
CA TYR A 63 21.06 5.65 -5.88
C TYR A 63 21.71 5.29 -7.22
N GLN A 64 21.04 4.48 -8.04
CA GLN A 64 21.56 4.01 -9.33
C GLN A 64 21.30 4.98 -10.48
N MET A 65 20.25 5.81 -10.37
CA MET A 65 19.69 6.67 -11.43
C MET A 65 19.39 5.92 -12.74
N ASP A 66 19.05 4.63 -12.65
CA ASP A 66 18.58 3.85 -13.79
C ASP A 66 17.06 4.05 -13.98
N ASP A 67 16.70 4.87 -14.96
CA ASP A 67 15.32 5.19 -15.35
C ASP A 67 14.47 3.95 -15.65
N ARG A 68 15.08 2.84 -16.09
CA ARG A 68 14.34 1.60 -16.33
C ARG A 68 13.79 1.02 -15.03
N ILE A 69 14.55 1.09 -13.93
CA ILE A 69 14.09 0.64 -12.62
C ILE A 69 12.84 1.43 -12.21
N LEU A 70 12.87 2.75 -12.40
CA LEU A 70 11.72 3.60 -12.09
C LEU A 70 10.51 3.25 -12.96
N ARG A 71 10.67 3.29 -14.29
CA ARG A 71 9.56 3.20 -15.26
C ARG A 71 8.97 1.80 -15.38
N GLU A 72 9.82 0.78 -15.36
CA GLU A 72 9.40 -0.60 -15.63
C GLU A 72 9.04 -1.36 -14.35
N ARG A 73 9.60 -0.96 -13.19
CA ARG A 73 9.52 -1.76 -11.95
C ARG A 73 8.86 -1.02 -10.79
N VAL A 74 9.38 0.14 -10.39
CA VAL A 74 8.87 0.88 -9.21
C VAL A 74 7.51 1.50 -9.50
N TYR A 75 7.39 2.35 -10.52
CA TYR A 75 6.18 3.12 -10.79
C TYR A 75 4.94 2.25 -11.06
N PRO A 76 5.00 1.17 -11.89
CA PRO A 76 3.83 0.33 -12.14
C PRO A 76 3.32 -0.43 -10.91
N LEU A 77 4.17 -0.63 -9.90
CA LEU A 77 3.79 -1.26 -8.64
C LEU A 77 3.35 -0.23 -7.59
N LEU A 78 4.00 0.94 -7.54
CA LEU A 78 3.60 2.07 -6.69
C LEU A 78 2.20 2.57 -7.05
N ARG A 79 1.89 2.72 -8.34
CA ARG A 79 0.54 3.05 -8.80
C ARG A 79 -0.51 2.10 -8.22
N ARG A 80 -0.21 0.80 -8.17
CA ARG A 80 -1.12 -0.22 -7.62
C ARG A 80 -1.18 -0.16 -6.09
N ALA A 81 -0.07 0.08 -5.42
CA ALA A 81 -0.05 0.28 -3.97
C ALA A 81 -0.93 1.48 -3.57
N MET A 82 -0.83 2.60 -4.30
CA MET A 82 -1.69 3.76 -4.09
C MET A 82 -3.15 3.48 -4.46
N GLY A 83 -3.40 2.68 -5.50
CA GLY A 83 -4.73 2.20 -5.85
C GLY A 83 -5.44 1.48 -4.69
N ASN A 84 -4.69 0.81 -3.80
CA ASN A 84 -5.26 0.22 -2.59
C ASN A 84 -5.79 1.31 -1.65
N TYR A 85 -5.01 2.35 -1.33
CA TYR A 85 -5.50 3.47 -0.51
C TYR A 85 -6.68 4.20 -1.15
N LEU A 86 -6.57 4.52 -2.44
CA LEU A 86 -7.61 5.24 -3.18
C LEU A 86 -8.94 4.48 -3.26
N ALA A 87 -8.93 3.16 -3.08
CA ALA A 87 -10.13 2.34 -3.02
C ALA A 87 -10.93 2.49 -1.71
N TYR A 88 -10.33 3.07 -0.66
CA TYR A 88 -10.95 3.21 0.66
C TYR A 88 -11.00 4.66 1.16
N ILE A 89 -10.30 5.60 0.52
CA ILE A 89 -10.30 7.00 0.91
C ILE A 89 -11.67 7.64 0.69
N GLU A 90 -12.12 8.45 1.64
CA GLU A 90 -13.42 9.13 1.58
C GLU A 90 -13.27 10.62 1.86
N ARG A 91 -14.17 11.43 1.32
CA ARG A 91 -14.18 12.87 1.58
C ARG A 91 -15.02 13.17 2.82
N GLY A 92 -14.41 13.79 3.82
CA GLY A 92 -15.07 14.17 5.07
C GLY A 92 -15.92 15.44 4.94
N GLU A 93 -16.70 15.72 5.99
CA GLU A 93 -17.53 16.94 6.09
C GLU A 93 -16.68 18.23 6.11
N ASP A 94 -15.42 18.13 6.53
CA ASP A 94 -14.45 19.23 6.50
C ASP A 94 -13.88 19.52 5.09
N GLY A 95 -14.31 18.73 4.10
CA GLY A 95 -13.89 18.84 2.71
C GLY A 95 -12.52 18.23 2.40
N ARG A 96 -11.86 17.58 3.36
CA ARG A 96 -10.59 16.86 3.20
C ARG A 96 -10.82 15.38 2.88
N PHE A 97 -9.77 14.72 2.40
CA PHE A 97 -9.78 13.28 2.22
C PHE A 97 -9.23 12.59 3.48
N HIS A 98 -9.95 11.58 3.94
CA HIS A 98 -9.65 10.79 5.13
C HIS A 98 -9.47 9.33 4.78
N LEU A 99 -8.53 8.69 5.47
CA LEU A 99 -8.44 7.24 5.47
C LEU A 99 -9.37 6.68 6.56
N PRO A 100 -10.05 5.56 6.29
CA PRO A 100 -10.77 4.84 7.34
C PRO A 100 -9.78 4.30 8.37
N ALA A 101 -10.26 3.57 9.36
CA ALA A 101 -9.37 2.97 10.35
C ALA A 101 -8.31 2.07 9.68
N THR A 102 -7.05 2.46 9.80
CA THR A 102 -5.88 1.67 9.44
C THR A 102 -5.01 1.46 10.68
N HIS A 103 -4.10 0.49 10.63
CA HIS A 103 -3.27 0.18 11.78
C HIS A 103 -1.96 0.96 11.75
N SER A 104 -1.74 1.78 12.80
CA SER A 104 -0.42 2.29 13.14
C SER A 104 0.37 1.18 13.84
N PRO A 105 1.49 0.71 13.26
CA PRO A 105 2.24 -0.42 13.80
C PRO A 105 2.59 -0.23 15.28
N GLU A 106 2.39 -1.29 16.07
CA GLU A 106 2.70 -1.35 17.52
C GLU A 106 1.92 -0.36 18.40
N LEU A 107 0.90 0.33 17.86
CA LEU A 107 0.14 1.35 18.59
C LEU A 107 -1.36 1.06 18.61
N ALA A 108 -2.05 1.26 17.49
CA ALA A 108 -3.51 1.21 17.44
C ALA A 108 -4.06 1.21 16.01
N THR A 109 -5.27 0.69 15.87
CA THR A 109 -6.11 0.82 14.67
C THR A 109 -7.01 2.03 14.81
N MET A 110 -6.80 3.06 13.98
CA MET A 110 -7.52 4.34 14.06
C MET A 110 -7.64 5.00 12.69
N PRO A 111 -8.68 5.83 12.45
CA PRO A 111 -8.75 6.65 11.24
C PRO A 111 -7.51 7.52 11.10
N ASP A 112 -7.13 7.83 9.86
CA ASP A 112 -6.05 8.75 9.57
C ASP A 112 -4.73 8.42 10.29
N ALA A 113 -4.37 7.13 10.38
CA ALA A 113 -3.10 6.75 10.96
C ALA A 113 -1.95 7.44 10.20
N ASN A 114 -1.07 8.14 10.93
CA ASN A 114 0.01 8.94 10.34
C ASN A 114 0.95 8.10 9.46
N TYR A 115 1.16 6.83 9.81
CA TYR A 115 1.93 5.89 9.01
C TYR A 115 1.39 5.79 7.57
N ASP A 116 0.09 5.53 7.42
CA ASP A 116 -0.56 5.43 6.12
C ASP A 116 -0.69 6.78 5.42
N LEU A 117 -1.02 7.85 6.14
CA LEU A 117 -1.10 9.20 5.55
C LEU A 117 0.25 9.67 4.98
N ALA A 118 1.35 9.40 5.67
CA ALA A 118 2.68 9.76 5.18
C ALA A 118 3.04 8.98 3.90
N LEU A 119 2.75 7.68 3.86
CA LEU A 119 3.00 6.83 2.69
C LEU A 119 2.12 7.20 1.51
N LEU A 120 0.84 7.50 1.75
CA LEU A 120 -0.08 7.96 0.72
C LEU A 120 0.36 9.29 0.12
N ARG A 121 0.75 10.25 0.96
CA ARG A 121 1.28 11.54 0.48
C ARG A 121 2.53 11.34 -0.38
N TRP A 122 3.51 10.58 0.11
CA TRP A 122 4.72 10.29 -0.64
C TRP A 122 4.45 9.59 -1.98
N GLY A 123 3.55 8.61 -2.00
CA GLY A 123 3.27 7.83 -3.21
C GLY A 123 2.47 8.57 -4.28
N LEU A 124 1.85 9.72 -3.94
CA LEU A 124 1.09 10.57 -4.85
C LEU A 124 1.86 11.82 -5.32
N GLU A 125 3.04 12.10 -4.75
CA GLU A 125 3.97 13.15 -5.20
C GLU A 125 4.72 12.75 -6.50
#